data_AF-A0A7C3E004-F1
#
_entry.id   AF-A0A7C3E004-F1
#
_cell.length_a   1.000
_cell.length_b   1.000
_cell.length_c   1.000
_cell.angle_alpha   90.00
_cell.angle_beta   90.00
_cell.angle_gamma   90.00
#
_symmetry.space_group_name_H-M   'P 1'
#
loop_
_entity.id
_entity.type
_entity.pdbx_description
1 polymer ?
#
loop_
_entity_poly.entity_id
_entity_poly.type
_entity_poly.pdbx_seq_one_letter_code
_entity_poly.pdbx_strand_id
1 'polypeptide(L)'
;MKRAIMIFLLSASVIAGCWMWLYYGNEELNTTNLLTFGVIILVLGFAVLVGIKRLKSANRGEPPKDEMSKKVILRTAALSYYISLYLWVILIYIKDKVTMDTEEVLGTGILAMAVVFACCWLYFNFRGVRSE
;
A
#
# COMPACT_ATOMS: atom_id res chain seq x y z
N MET A 1 11.26 0.13 17.69
CA MET A 1 10.10 -0.68 18.15
C MET A 1 8.76 0.04 18.03
N LYS A 2 8.52 1.21 18.66
CA LYS A 2 7.22 1.92 18.62
C LYS A 2 6.60 2.09 17.21
N ARG A 3 7.42 2.43 16.20
CA ARG A 3 6.99 2.59 14.80
C ARG A 3 6.66 1.27 14.08
N ALA A 4 7.31 0.17 14.46
CA ALA A 4 6.98 -1.15 13.90
C ALA A 4 5.65 -1.64 14.45
N ILE A 5 5.44 -1.49 15.77
CA ILE A 5 4.16 -1.78 16.44
C ILE A 5 3.02 -0.99 15.79
N MET A 6 3.24 0.29 15.46
CA MET A 6 2.26 1.13 14.78
C MET A 6 1.84 0.56 13.40
N ILE A 7 2.77 -0.01 12.62
CA ILE A 7 2.44 -0.64 11.33
C ILE A 7 1.57 -1.87 11.53
N PHE A 8 1.87 -2.70 12.53
CA PHE A 8 1.05 -3.86 12.86
C PHE A 8 -0.34 -3.47 13.35
N LEU A 9 -0.43 -2.42 14.19
CA LEU A 9 -1.69 -1.87 14.67
C LEU A 9 -2.57 -1.36 13.53
N LEU A 10 -1.98 -0.58 12.60
CA LEU A 10 -2.69 -0.08 11.41
C LEU A 10 -3.11 -1.21 10.47
N SER A 11 -2.25 -2.22 10.28
CA SER A 11 -2.61 -3.38 9.45
C SER A 11 -3.76 -4.17 10.08
N ALA A 12 -3.74 -4.33 11.41
CA ALA A 12 -4.81 -5.00 12.16
C ALA A 12 -6.14 -4.23 12.09
N SER A 13 -6.12 -2.89 12.15
CA SER A 13 -7.35 -2.09 12.02
C SER A 13 -7.97 -2.21 10.64
N VAL A 14 -7.15 -2.27 9.57
CA VAL A 14 -7.65 -2.48 8.21
C VAL A 14 -8.26 -3.89 8.07
N ILE A 15 -7.61 -4.92 8.61
CA ILE A 15 -8.14 -6.29 8.61
C ILE A 15 -9.48 -6.36 9.35
N ALA A 16 -9.58 -5.72 10.52
CA ALA A 16 -10.82 -5.66 11.29
C ALA A 16 -11.94 -4.94 10.51
N GLY A 17 -11.62 -3.85 9.80
CA GLY A 17 -12.56 -3.15 8.92
C GLY A 17 -13.06 -4.04 7.77
N CYS A 18 -12.16 -4.74 7.09
CA CYS A 18 -12.54 -5.70 6.04
C CYS A 18 -13.39 -6.85 6.59
N TRP A 19 -13.09 -7.35 7.79
CA TRP A 19 -13.86 -8.41 8.43
C TRP A 19 -15.28 -7.94 8.78
N MET A 20 -15.41 -6.73 9.35
CA MET A 20 -16.72 -6.13 9.60
C MET A 20 -17.52 -5.95 8.31
N TRP A 21 -16.87 -5.46 7.25
CA TRP A 21 -17.52 -5.29 5.95
C TRP A 21 -18.03 -6.62 5.37
N LEU A 22 -17.27 -7.71 5.47
CA LEU A 22 -17.72 -9.03 5.03
C LEU A 22 -18.86 -9.61 5.90
N TYR A 23 -18.86 -9.34 7.20
CA TYR A 23 -19.84 -9.91 8.12
C TYR A 23 -21.17 -9.15 8.11
N TYR A 24 -21.13 -7.83 7.96
CA TYR A 24 -22.31 -6.96 7.98
C TYR A 24 -22.77 -6.53 6.57
N GLY A 25 -21.89 -6.65 5.56
CA GLY A 25 -22.22 -6.37 4.17
C GLY A 25 -23.10 -7.47 3.61
N ASN A 26 -24.35 -7.14 3.29
CA ASN A 26 -25.28 -8.05 2.60
C ASN A 26 -25.04 -8.07 1.07
N GLU A 27 -23.84 -7.70 0.62
CA GLU A 27 -23.51 -7.68 -0.81
C GLU A 27 -23.06 -9.05 -1.29
N GLU A 28 -23.58 -9.46 -2.45
CA GLU A 28 -23.08 -10.65 -3.15
C GLU A 28 -21.62 -10.46 -3.57
N LEU A 29 -20.84 -11.55 -3.55
CA LEU A 29 -19.45 -11.54 -3.97
C LEU A 29 -19.35 -11.37 -5.50
N ASN A 30 -19.40 -10.12 -5.96
CA ASN A 30 -19.15 -9.78 -7.35
C ASN A 30 -17.64 -9.85 -7.67
N THR A 31 -17.31 -10.08 -8.94
CA THR A 31 -15.94 -10.11 -9.47
C THR A 31 -15.12 -8.87 -9.13
N THR A 32 -15.75 -7.69 -9.16
CA THR A 32 -15.13 -6.41 -8.75
C THR A 32 -14.74 -6.42 -7.27
N ASN A 33 -15.66 -6.86 -6.39
CA ASN A 33 -15.42 -6.94 -4.95
C ASN A 33 -14.29 -7.94 -4.63
N LEU A 34 -14.25 -9.07 -5.34
CA LEU A 34 -13.18 -10.06 -5.21
C LEU A 34 -11.81 -9.49 -5.59
N LEU A 35 -11.75 -8.73 -6.69
CA LEU A 35 -10.52 -8.11 -7.17
C LEU A 35 -9.99 -7.05 -6.20
N THR A 36 -10.87 -6.17 -5.72
CA THR A 36 -10.56 -5.17 -4.69
C THR A 36 -10.01 -5.83 -3.43
N PHE A 37 -10.67 -6.91 -2.97
CA PHE A 37 -10.22 -7.66 -1.80
C PHE A 37 -8.84 -8.30 -2.01
N GLY A 38 -8.58 -8.85 -3.20
CA GLY A 38 -7.28 -9.38 -3.58
C GLY A 38 -6.16 -8.33 -3.52
N VAL A 39 -6.43 -7.11 -4.00
CA VAL A 39 -5.47 -5.99 -3.91
C VAL A 39 -5.23 -5.59 -2.46
N ILE A 40 -6.27 -5.50 -1.63
CA ILE A 40 -6.14 -5.20 -0.20
C ILE A 40 -5.24 -6.23 0.51
N ILE A 41 -5.48 -7.52 0.27
CA ILE A 41 -4.65 -8.60 0.83
C ILE A 41 -3.18 -8.44 0.40
N LEU A 42 -2.93 -8.12 -0.87
CA LEU A 42 -1.58 -7.92 -1.39
C LEU A 42 -0.88 -6.75 -0.68
N VAL A 43 -1.58 -5.62 -0.53
CA VAL A 43 -1.07 -4.43 0.17
C VAL A 43 -0.82 -4.72 1.66
N LEU A 44 -1.72 -5.42 2.33
CA LEU A 44 -1.55 -5.82 3.73
C LEU A 44 -0.38 -6.79 3.90
N GLY A 45 -0.28 -7.80 3.03
CA GLY A 45 0.83 -8.73 3.00
C GLY A 45 2.16 -7.99 2.84
N PHE A 46 2.21 -7.02 1.94
CA PHE A 46 3.36 -6.13 1.77
C PHE A 46 3.70 -5.35 3.05
N ALA A 47 2.70 -4.72 3.70
CA ALA A 47 2.89 -3.98 4.95
C ALA A 47 3.43 -4.87 6.08
N VAL A 48 2.91 -6.09 6.21
CA VAL A 48 3.35 -7.09 7.19
C VAL A 48 4.79 -7.54 6.89
N LEU A 49 5.14 -7.81 5.63
CA LEU A 49 6.51 -8.18 5.24
C LEU A 49 7.52 -7.08 5.62
N VAL A 50 7.18 -5.82 5.36
CA VAL A 50 7.99 -4.66 5.76
C VAL A 50 8.09 -4.57 7.29
N GLY A 51 6.99 -4.80 8.01
CA GLY A 51 6.95 -4.86 9.47
C GLY A 51 7.87 -5.92 10.06
N ILE A 52 7.83 -7.14 9.52
CA ILE A 52 8.68 -8.27 9.95
C ILE A 52 10.15 -7.96 9.69
N LYS A 53 10.51 -7.43 8.51
CA LYS A 53 11.89 -7.02 8.22
C LYS A 53 12.40 -6.01 9.25
N ARG A 54 11.58 -5.02 9.63
CA ARG A 54 11.93 -4.03 10.65
C ARG A 54 12.10 -4.63 12.05
N LEU A 55 11.27 -5.61 12.43
CA LEU A 55 11.40 -6.32 13.71
C LEU A 55 12.67 -7.17 13.76
N LYS A 56 12.97 -7.92 12.69
CA LYS A 56 14.18 -8.75 12.60
C LYS A 56 15.46 -7.90 12.68
N SER A 57 15.48 -6.75 12.01
CA SER A 57 16.58 -5.79 12.06
C SER A 57 16.76 -5.20 13.47
N ALA A 58 15.65 -4.84 14.14
CA ALA A 58 15.68 -4.37 15.53
C ALA A 58 16.21 -5.42 16.52
N ASN A 59 15.83 -6.70 16.36
CA ASN A 59 16.33 -7.80 17.19
C ASN A 59 17.82 -8.10 16.95
N ARG A 60 18.36 -7.73 15.79
CA ARG A 60 19.79 -7.90 15.45
C ARG A 60 20.68 -6.77 15.99
N GLY A 61 20.11 -5.74 16.61
CA GLY A 61 20.86 -4.57 17.05
C GLY A 61 21.37 -3.70 15.90
N GLU A 62 20.87 -3.92 14.68
CA GLU A 62 21.21 -3.08 13.53
C GLU A 62 20.68 -1.65 13.78
N PRO A 63 21.44 -0.62 13.38
CA PRO A 63 20.99 0.75 13.56
C PRO A 63 19.62 0.93 12.92
N PRO A 64 18.64 1.53 13.61
CA PRO A 64 17.23 1.59 13.16
C PRO A 64 17.02 2.38 11.85
N LYS A 65 18.08 2.99 11.32
CA LYS A 65 18.15 3.66 10.01
C LYS A 65 19.47 3.31 9.35
N ASP A 66 19.49 2.22 8.61
CA ASP A 66 20.45 2.09 7.52
C ASP A 66 20.22 3.23 6.50
N GLU A 67 21.29 3.92 6.12
CA GLU A 67 21.23 5.06 5.20
C GLU A 67 20.66 4.66 3.84
N MET A 68 20.99 3.45 3.38
CA MET A 68 20.50 2.92 2.11
C MET A 68 19.00 2.65 2.17
N SER A 69 18.53 1.99 3.23
CA SER A 69 17.10 1.80 3.48
C SER A 69 16.33 3.12 3.55
N LYS A 70 16.93 4.17 4.13
CA LYS A 70 16.33 5.53 4.16
C LYS A 70 16.25 6.13 2.76
N LYS A 71 17.31 6.04 1.95
CA LYS A 71 17.33 6.52 0.56
C LYS A 71 16.30 5.78 -0.31
N VAL A 72 16.16 4.46 -0.14
CA VAL A 72 15.15 3.64 -0.83
C VAL A 72 13.74 4.16 -0.54
N ILE A 73 13.39 4.36 0.73
CA ILE A 73 12.06 4.83 1.12
C ILE A 73 11.79 6.24 0.58
N LEU A 74 12.77 7.14 0.65
CA LEU A 74 12.65 8.52 0.13
C LEU A 74 12.42 8.55 -1.38
N ARG A 75 13.22 7.82 -2.16
CA ARG A 75 13.07 7.73 -3.62
C ARG A 75 11.78 7.03 -4.01
N THR A 76 11.40 5.97 -3.27
CA THR A 76 10.12 5.28 -3.44
C THR A 76 8.97 6.25 -3.25
N ALA A 77 8.92 6.96 -2.12
CA ALA A 77 7.84 7.88 -1.80
C ALA A 77 7.71 9.01 -2.83
N ALA A 78 8.84 9.59 -3.26
CA ALA A 78 8.85 10.65 -4.27
C ALA A 78 8.30 10.13 -5.61
N LEU A 79 8.84 9.02 -6.13
CA LEU A 79 8.45 8.49 -7.43
C LEU A 79 7.01 7.96 -7.42
N SER A 80 6.60 7.24 -6.36
CA SER A 80 5.24 6.76 -6.22
C SER A 80 4.22 7.89 -6.13
N TYR A 81 4.57 9.00 -5.48
CA TYR A 81 3.71 10.17 -5.39
C TYR A 81 3.51 10.81 -6.76
N TYR A 82 4.58 11.02 -7.54
CA TYR A 82 4.46 11.54 -8.90
C TYR A 82 3.62 10.65 -9.81
N ILE A 83 3.84 9.33 -9.79
CA ILE A 83 3.01 8.38 -10.56
C ILE A 83 1.54 8.47 -10.13
N SER A 84 1.30 8.55 -8.82
CA SER A 84 -0.05 8.62 -8.27
C SER A 84 -0.82 9.86 -8.75
N LEU A 85 -0.16 11.02 -8.92
CA LEU A 85 -0.80 12.21 -9.47
C LEU A 85 -1.34 11.98 -10.89
N TYR A 86 -0.55 11.35 -11.77
CA TYR A 86 -1.02 10.99 -13.11
C TYR A 86 -2.12 9.93 -13.07
N LEU A 87 -2.04 8.99 -12.12
CA LEU A 87 -3.07 7.97 -11.92
C LEU A 87 -4.42 8.60 -11.55
N TRP A 88 -4.42 9.64 -10.72
CA TRP A 88 -5.63 10.41 -10.40
C TRP A 88 -6.23 11.10 -11.61
N VAL A 89 -5.41 11.69 -12.48
CA VAL A 89 -5.90 12.30 -13.74
C VAL A 89 -6.60 11.25 -14.61
N ILE A 90 -6.00 10.06 -14.72
CA ILE A 90 -6.59 8.93 -15.47
C ILE A 90 -7.90 8.48 -14.84
N LEU A 91 -7.97 8.33 -13.51
CA LEU A 91 -9.18 7.90 -12.81
C LEU A 91 -10.33 8.89 -12.98
N ILE A 92 -10.06 10.20 -12.90
CA ILE A 92 -11.07 11.23 -13.15
C ILE A 92 -11.59 11.16 -14.59
N TYR A 93 -10.68 10.99 -15.55
CA TYR A 93 -11.08 10.82 -16.96
C TYR A 93 -11.94 9.57 -17.18
N ILE A 94 -11.59 8.44 -16.54
CA ILE A 94 -12.35 7.18 -16.64
C ILE A 94 -13.70 7.30 -15.96
N LYS A 95 -13.78 7.96 -14.80
CA LYS A 95 -15.04 8.21 -14.07
C LYS A 95 -16.11 8.77 -15.00
N ASP A 96 -15.76 9.78 -15.78
CA ASP A 96 -16.67 10.47 -16.71
C ASP A 96 -17.15 9.56 -17.86
N LYS A 97 -16.45 8.44 -18.12
CA LYS A 97 -16.75 7.49 -19.21
C LYS A 97 -17.46 6.23 -18.75
N VAL A 98 -17.27 5.80 -17.52
CA VAL A 98 -17.73 4.48 -17.02
C VAL A 98 -18.87 4.61 -15.99
N THR A 99 -19.38 5.82 -15.74
CA THR A 99 -20.44 6.08 -14.72
C THR A 99 -20.13 5.39 -13.40
N MET A 100 -18.91 5.58 -12.90
CA MET A 100 -18.51 5.10 -11.57
C MET A 100 -18.95 6.08 -10.50
N ASP A 101 -19.42 5.54 -9.37
CA ASP A 101 -19.74 6.34 -8.20
C ASP A 101 -18.50 6.99 -7.61
N THR A 102 -18.68 8.16 -6.99
CA THR A 102 -17.55 8.93 -6.45
C THR A 102 -16.83 8.17 -5.33
N GLU A 103 -17.56 7.37 -4.56
CA GLU A 103 -17.00 6.53 -3.49
C GLU A 103 -16.10 5.42 -4.05
N GLU A 104 -16.52 4.76 -5.13
CA GLU A 104 -15.74 3.73 -5.82
C GLU A 104 -14.46 4.30 -6.43
N VAL A 105 -14.52 5.49 -7.04
CA VAL A 105 -13.35 6.18 -7.59
C VAL A 105 -12.35 6.53 -6.50
N LEU A 106 -12.82 7.02 -5.34
CA LEU A 106 -11.97 7.33 -4.21
C LEU A 106 -11.28 6.07 -3.65
N GLY A 107 -12.04 4.99 -3.45
CA GLY A 107 -11.51 3.71 -2.97
C GLY A 107 -10.48 3.12 -3.93
N THR A 108 -10.80 3.11 -5.23
CA THR A 108 -9.90 2.63 -6.30
C THR A 108 -8.64 3.47 -6.38
N GLY A 109 -8.76 4.80 -6.23
CA GLY A 109 -7.62 5.72 -6.20
C GLY A 109 -6.66 5.43 -5.06
N ILE A 110 -7.16 5.28 -3.83
CA ILE A 110 -6.32 4.96 -2.66
C ILE A 110 -5.62 3.60 -2.84
N LEU A 111 -6.35 2.59 -3.34
CA LEU A 111 -5.76 1.27 -3.62
C LEU A 111 -4.68 1.34 -4.69
N ALA A 112 -4.92 2.08 -5.77
CA ALA A 112 -3.94 2.26 -6.83
C ALA A 112 -2.67 2.95 -6.32
N MET A 113 -2.79 3.97 -5.45
CA MET A 113 -1.64 4.61 -4.81
C MET A 113 -0.83 3.61 -3.96
N ALA A 114 -1.51 2.74 -3.21
CA ALA A 114 -0.85 1.72 -2.40
C ALA A 114 -0.10 0.69 -3.26
N VAL A 115 -0.70 0.24 -4.37
CA VAL A 115 -0.07 -0.67 -5.33
C VAL A 115 1.15 -0.02 -5.99
N VAL A 116 1.02 1.23 -6.46
CA VAL A 116 2.13 1.98 -7.05
C VAL A 116 3.29 2.10 -6.05
N PHE A 117 2.99 2.43 -4.79
CA PHE A 117 4.01 2.49 -3.75
C PHE A 117 4.73 1.13 -3.56
N ALA A 118 3.98 0.04 -3.47
CA ALA A 118 4.55 -1.30 -3.32
C ALA A 118 5.44 -1.70 -4.52
N CYS A 119 4.99 -1.43 -5.75
CA CYS A 119 5.77 -1.66 -6.98
C CYS A 119 7.04 -0.83 -7.03
N CYS A 120 6.96 0.47 -6.71
CA CYS A 120 8.12 1.34 -6.65
C CYS A 120 9.12 0.88 -5.59
N TRP A 121 8.61 0.47 -4.42
CA TRP A 121 9.46 -0.03 -3.34
C TRP A 121 10.17 -1.31 -3.75
N LEU A 122 9.46 -2.27 -4.36
CA LEU A 122 10.06 -3.52 -4.84
C LEU A 122 11.16 -3.24 -5.86
N TYR A 123 10.89 -2.35 -6.81
CA TYR A 123 11.87 -1.93 -7.81
C TYR A 123 13.15 -1.38 -7.16
N PHE A 124 13.04 -0.41 -6.25
CA PHE A 124 14.20 0.17 -5.57
C PHE A 124 14.89 -0.78 -4.59
N ASN A 125 14.12 -1.66 -3.95
CA ASN A 125 14.64 -2.66 -3.01
C ASN A 125 15.46 -3.75 -3.73
N PHE A 126 15.13 -4.09 -4.98
CA PHE A 126 15.90 -5.07 -5.77
C PHE A 126 17.04 -4.45 -6.58
N ARG A 127 16.84 -3.28 -7.21
CA ARG A 127 17.90 -2.63 -8.01
C ARG A 127 18.93 -1.88 -7.18
N GLY A 128 18.60 -1.55 -5.93
CA GLY A 128 19.37 -0.60 -5.13
C GLY A 128 19.21 0.83 -5.63
N VAL A 129 19.61 1.79 -4.79
CA VAL A 129 19.62 3.22 -5.13
C VAL A 129 21.08 3.63 -5.34
N ARG A 130 21.39 4.18 -6.50
CA ARG A 130 22.74 4.71 -6.79
C ARG A 130 23.05 5.86 -5.83
N SER A 131 24.25 5.86 -5.24
CA SER A 131 24.74 6.99 -4.44
C SER A 131 25.12 8.12 -5.39
N GLU A 132 24.15 8.97 -5.70
CA GLU A 132 24.43 10.38 -6.00
C GLU A 132 24.72 11.11 -4.68
#